data_AF-A0A9P6PYX3-F1
#
_entry.id   AF-A0A9P6PYX3-F1
#
_cell.length_a   1.000
_cell.length_b   1.000
_cell.length_c   1.000
_cell.angle_alpha   90.00
_cell.angle_beta   90.00
_cell.angle_gamma   90.00
#
_symmetry.space_group_name_H-M   'P 1'
#
loop_
_entity.id
_entity.type
_entity.pdbx_description
1 polymer ?
#
loop_
_entity_poly.entity_id
_entity_poly.type
_entity_poly.pdbx_seq_one_letter_code
_entity_poly.pdbx_strand_id
1 'polypeptide(L)'
;LLPSSGQGAVNAMQDAVILANCIYEMNGASPEAITEALKSYRDQRYQHCLSQYEASKNNAKISYGQKWWEKLIRHIVFNYLPESVQKKNIARDLSYRPQVSFLPLAPNHGTSPASPQMPSKKYAEYLKKQEGLQQGDNAATV
;
A
#
# COMPACT_ATOMS: atom_id res chain seq x y z
N LEU A 1 -3.38 -16.39 0.75
CA LEU A 1 -2.94 -15.74 1.99
C LEU A 1 -3.34 -16.62 3.16
N LEU A 2 -2.48 -16.82 4.16
CA LEU A 2 -2.83 -17.66 5.31
C LEU A 2 -3.47 -16.80 6.42
N PRO A 3 -4.60 -17.24 7.00
CA PRO A 3 -5.35 -16.46 7.98
C PRO A 3 -4.54 -16.18 9.25
N SER A 4 -3.57 -17.04 9.56
CA SER A 4 -2.65 -16.93 10.70
C SER A 4 -1.81 -15.66 10.74
N SER A 5 -1.76 -14.89 9.65
CA SER A 5 -0.96 -13.67 9.53
C SER A 5 -1.79 -12.39 9.46
N GLY A 6 -3.13 -12.48 9.52
CA GLY A 6 -4.04 -11.32 9.42
C GLY A 6 -3.99 -10.56 8.08
N GLN A 7 -3.18 -11.02 7.12
CA GLN A 7 -2.88 -10.29 5.89
C GLN A 7 -4.08 -10.15 4.95
N GLY A 8 -5.10 -11.01 5.07
CA GLY A 8 -6.28 -10.94 4.20
C GLY A 8 -7.01 -9.59 4.30
N ALA A 9 -7.31 -9.14 5.52
CA ALA A 9 -8.00 -7.87 5.74
C ALA A 9 -7.13 -6.67 5.31
N VAL A 10 -5.84 -6.70 5.65
CA VAL A 10 -4.89 -5.64 5.28
C VAL A 10 -4.78 -5.52 3.75
N ASN A 11 -4.62 -6.63 3.04
CA ASN A 11 -4.59 -6.64 1.58
C ASN A 11 -5.88 -6.10 0.99
N ALA A 12 -7.05 -6.53 1.50
CA ALA A 12 -8.34 -6.06 1.00
C ALA A 12 -8.51 -4.54 1.16
N MET A 13 -8.07 -3.97 2.30
CA MET A 13 -8.09 -2.51 2.51
C MET A 13 -7.13 -1.79 1.56
N GLN A 14 -5.92 -2.32 1.39
CA GLN A 14 -4.94 -1.77 0.43
C GLN A 14 -5.48 -1.84 -1.02
N ASP A 15 -6.11 -2.95 -1.38
CA ASP A 15 -6.74 -3.17 -2.69
C ASP A 15 -7.86 -2.15 -2.92
N ALA A 16 -8.73 -1.94 -1.93
CA ALA A 16 -9.81 -0.97 -2.01
C ALA A 16 -9.29 0.45 -2.26
N VAL A 17 -8.22 0.86 -1.57
CA VAL A 17 -7.62 2.19 -1.77
C VAL A 17 -7.02 2.34 -3.16
N ILE A 18 -6.22 1.38 -3.63
CA ILE A 18 -5.63 1.46 -4.97
C ILE A 18 -6.72 1.41 -6.05
N LEU A 19 -7.74 0.56 -5.89
CA LEU A 19 -8.84 0.48 -6.83
C LEU A 19 -9.62 1.79 -6.88
N ALA A 20 -9.89 2.42 -5.74
CA ALA A 20 -10.53 3.74 -5.68
C ALA A 20 -9.71 4.80 -6.43
N ASN A 21 -8.38 4.80 -6.26
CA ASN A 21 -7.48 5.69 -6.99
C ASN A 21 -7.54 5.44 -8.51
N CYS A 22 -7.51 4.17 -8.93
CA CYS A 22 -7.61 3.80 -10.35
C CYS A 22 -8.97 4.24 -10.94
N ILE A 23 -10.07 4.04 -10.21
CA ILE A 23 -11.41 4.46 -10.63
C ILE A 23 -11.50 5.98 -10.75
N TYR A 24 -10.92 6.72 -9.81
CA TYR A 24 -10.91 8.18 -9.87
C TYR A 24 -10.21 8.71 -11.13
N GLU A 25 -9.10 8.07 -11.53
CA GLU A 25 -8.35 8.44 -12.74
C GLU A 25 -9.05 8.07 -14.06
N MET A 26 -10.06 7.19 -14.07
CA MET A 26 -10.75 6.75 -15.30
C MET A 26 -11.44 7.89 -16.06
N ASN A 27 -11.26 7.92 -17.38
CA ASN A 27 -11.95 8.88 -18.26
C ASN A 27 -13.29 8.33 -18.77
N GLY A 28 -14.26 8.21 -17.86
CA GLY A 28 -15.57 7.64 -18.16
C GLY A 28 -15.68 6.15 -17.86
N ALA A 29 -16.77 5.52 -18.31
CA ALA A 29 -17.12 4.13 -17.97
C ALA A 29 -17.06 3.16 -19.16
N SER A 30 -16.23 3.46 -20.18
CA SER A 30 -16.08 2.55 -21.31
C SER A 30 -15.38 1.25 -20.88
N PRO A 31 -15.64 0.11 -21.57
CA PRO A 31 -14.95 -1.14 -21.31
C PRO A 31 -13.42 -1.02 -21.38
N GLU A 32 -12.90 -0.18 -22.27
CA GLU A 32 -11.47 0.09 -22.44
C GLU A 32 -10.90 0.82 -21.22
N ALA A 33 -11.59 1.86 -20.73
CA ALA A 33 -11.19 2.61 -19.55
C ALA A 33 -11.20 1.74 -18.28
N ILE A 34 -12.20 0.86 -18.14
CA ILE A 34 -12.27 -0.11 -17.04
C ILE A 34 -11.10 -1.09 -17.12
N THR A 35 -10.80 -1.60 -18.32
CA THR A 35 -9.70 -2.55 -18.53
C THR A 35 -8.35 -1.91 -18.23
N GLU A 36 -8.13 -0.66 -18.63
CA GLU A 36 -6.92 0.10 -18.31
C GLU A 36 -6.77 0.33 -16.80
N ALA A 37 -7.85 0.71 -16.11
CA ALA A 37 -7.85 0.89 -14.66
C ALA A 37 -7.50 -0.41 -13.92
N LEU A 38 -8.06 -1.55 -14.34
CA LEU A 38 -7.75 -2.86 -13.76
C LEU A 38 -6.30 -3.31 -14.04
N LYS A 39 -5.74 -2.97 -15.21
CA LYS A 39 -4.32 -3.19 -15.50
C LYS A 39 -3.45 -2.36 -14.57
N SER A 40 -3.74 -1.07 -14.41
CA SER A 40 -3.02 -0.18 -13.48
C SER A 40 -3.10 -0.69 -12.04
N TYR A 41 -4.27 -1.13 -11.60
CA TYR A 41 -4.45 -1.78 -10.29
C TYR A 41 -3.55 -3.00 -10.13
N ARG A 42 -3.53 -3.90 -11.12
CA ARG A 42 -2.68 -5.09 -11.11
C ARG A 42 -1.21 -4.72 -11.06
N ASP A 43 -0.76 -3.78 -11.87
CA ASP A 43 0.64 -3.38 -11.95
C ASP A 43 1.13 -2.79 -10.62
N GLN A 44 0.27 -2.04 -9.93
CA GLN A 44 0.57 -1.50 -8.61
C GLN A 44 0.54 -2.57 -7.51
N ARG A 45 -0.40 -3.52 -7.52
CA ARG A 45 -0.63 -4.44 -6.39
C ARG A 45 0.03 -5.80 -6.50
N TYR A 46 0.23 -6.32 -7.71
CA TYR A 46 0.61 -7.72 -7.89
C TYR A 46 1.90 -8.10 -7.17
N GLN A 47 2.95 -7.28 -7.28
CA GLN A 47 4.24 -7.55 -6.63
C GLN A 47 4.13 -7.49 -5.10
N HIS A 48 3.38 -6.54 -4.56
CA HIS A 48 3.14 -6.43 -3.12
C HIS A 48 2.32 -7.62 -2.59
N CYS A 49 1.24 -8.01 -3.27
CA CYS A 49 0.46 -9.20 -2.92
C CYS A 49 1.31 -10.48 -2.95
N LEU A 50 2.15 -10.65 -3.97
CA LEU A 50 3.01 -11.82 -4.11
C LEU A 50 4.02 -11.90 -2.96
N SER A 51 4.73 -10.81 -2.66
CA SER A 51 5.69 -10.76 -1.56
C SER A 51 5.04 -11.03 -0.20
N GLN A 52 3.85 -10.48 0.05
CA GLN A 52 3.09 -10.74 1.29
C GLN A 52 2.59 -12.18 1.36
N TYR A 53 2.20 -12.77 0.23
CA TYR A 53 1.82 -14.18 0.16
C TYR A 53 2.98 -15.12 0.50
N GLU A 54 4.16 -14.87 -0.07
CA GLU A 54 5.38 -15.65 0.22
C GLU A 54 5.82 -15.49 1.67
N ALA A 55 5.80 -14.25 2.20
CA ALA A 55 6.07 -13.97 3.60
C ALA A 55 5.10 -14.70 4.53
N SER A 56 3.80 -14.68 4.22
CA SER A 56 2.75 -15.40 4.96
C SER A 56 3.00 -16.91 4.98
N LYS A 57 3.36 -17.49 3.82
CA LYS A 57 3.69 -18.91 3.69
C LYS A 57 4.93 -19.30 4.49
N ASN A 58 5.98 -18.48 4.46
CA ASN A 58 7.20 -18.72 5.22
C ASN A 58 6.98 -18.58 6.72
N ASN A 59 6.24 -17.56 7.16
CA ASN A 59 5.88 -17.39 8.56
C ASN A 59 5.06 -18.58 9.07
N ALA A 60 4.12 -19.10 8.26
CA ALA A 60 3.37 -20.29 8.64
C ALA A 60 4.24 -21.55 8.75
N LYS A 61 5.24 -21.74 7.88
CA LYS A 61 6.22 -22.84 8.03
C LYS A 61 7.03 -22.70 9.31
N ILE A 62 7.48 -21.48 9.63
CA ILE A 62 8.23 -21.22 10.86
C ILE A 62 7.35 -21.48 12.08
N SER A 63 6.10 -21.03 12.08
CA SER A 63 5.19 -21.10 13.23
C SER A 63 4.57 -22.50 13.45
N TYR A 64 4.15 -23.16 12.37
CA TYR A 64 3.35 -24.40 12.43
C TYR A 64 4.04 -25.61 11.81
N GLY A 65 5.19 -25.43 11.17
CA GLY A 65 5.96 -26.51 10.56
C GLY A 65 6.30 -27.62 11.55
N GLN A 66 6.24 -28.87 11.09
CA GLN A 66 6.43 -30.07 11.91
C GLN A 66 7.73 -30.80 11.59
N LYS A 67 8.43 -30.42 10.51
CA LYS A 67 9.69 -31.05 10.11
C LYS A 67 10.80 -30.66 11.08
N TRP A 68 11.78 -31.56 11.26
CA TRP A 68 12.91 -31.34 12.16
C TRP A 68 13.69 -30.06 11.83
N TRP A 69 13.88 -29.77 10.54
CA TRP A 69 14.57 -28.55 10.09
C TRP A 69 13.72 -27.29 10.34
N GLU A 70 12.39 -27.37 10.27
CA GLU A 70 11.48 -26.26 10.58
C GLU A 70 11.55 -25.93 12.09
N LYS A 71 11.65 -26.97 12.94
CA LYS A 71 11.87 -26.81 14.39
C LYS A 71 13.22 -26.17 14.70
N LEU A 72 14.28 -26.56 13.98
CA LEU A 72 15.61 -25.95 14.11
C LEU A 72 15.57 -24.47 13.71
N ILE A 73 15.00 -24.14 12.55
CA ILE A 73 14.87 -22.75 12.09
C ILE A 73 14.03 -21.93 13.08
N ARG A 74 12.93 -22.48 13.58
CA ARG A 74 12.11 -21.84 14.63
C ARG A 74 12.95 -21.50 15.86
N HIS A 75 13.73 -22.46 16.35
CA HIS A 75 14.58 -22.24 17.52
C HIS A 75 15.62 -21.15 17.26
N ILE A 76 16.23 -21.12 16.08
CA ILE A 76 17.17 -20.07 15.69
C ILE A 76 16.48 -18.70 15.64
N VAL A 77 15.34 -18.62 14.93
CA VAL A 77 14.61 -17.37 14.73
C VAL A 77 14.10 -16.79 16.06
N PHE A 78 13.53 -17.60 16.95
CA PHE A 78 12.95 -17.07 18.19
C PHE A 78 13.98 -16.77 19.28
N ASN A 79 15.16 -17.44 19.30
CA ASN A 79 16.16 -17.23 20.35
C ASN A 79 17.34 -16.35 19.93
N TYR A 80 17.67 -16.30 18.63
CA TYR A 80 18.89 -15.66 18.15
C TYR A 80 18.63 -14.50 17.18
N LEU A 81 17.40 -14.29 16.70
CA LEU A 81 17.12 -13.18 15.79
C LEU A 81 17.15 -11.84 16.55
N PRO A 82 18.09 -10.93 16.24
CA PRO A 82 18.18 -9.67 16.95
C PRO A 82 16.92 -8.83 16.77
N GLU A 83 16.50 -8.12 17.81
CA GLU A 83 15.33 -7.22 17.75
C GLU A 83 15.44 -6.18 16.65
N SER A 84 16.65 -5.68 16.36
CA SER A 84 16.89 -4.70 15.31
C SER A 84 16.48 -5.23 13.94
N VAL A 85 16.74 -6.52 13.66
CA VAL A 85 16.34 -7.18 12.41
C VAL A 85 14.82 -7.35 12.37
N GLN A 86 14.21 -7.75 13.49
CA GLN A 86 12.74 -7.86 13.59
C GLN A 86 12.07 -6.51 13.32
N LYS A 87 12.52 -5.44 14.00
CA LYS A 87 12.00 -4.08 13.83
C LYS A 87 12.18 -3.58 12.40
N LYS A 88 13.32 -3.87 11.76
CA LYS A 88 13.58 -3.52 10.35
C LYS A 88 12.63 -4.25 9.40
N ASN A 89 12.39 -5.53 9.61
CA ASN A 89 11.45 -6.31 8.80
C ASN A 89 10.02 -5.78 8.95
N ILE A 90 9.57 -5.51 10.17
CA ILE A 90 8.25 -4.93 10.45
C ILE A 90 8.12 -3.56 9.79
N ALA A 91 9.13 -2.68 9.94
CA ALA A 91 9.11 -1.35 9.33
C ALA A 91 9.03 -1.42 7.79
N ARG A 92 9.73 -2.36 7.16
CA ARG A 92 9.64 -2.61 5.72
C ARG A 92 8.25 -3.07 5.32
N ASP A 93 7.68 -4.03 6.02
CA ASP A 93 6.37 -4.59 5.69
C ASP A 93 5.25 -3.55 5.90
N LEU A 94 5.40 -2.66 6.88
CA LEU A 94 4.48 -1.54 7.15
C LEU A 94 4.71 -0.30 6.28
N SER A 95 5.79 -0.25 5.49
CA SER A 95 6.09 0.90 4.63
C SER A 95 5.07 1.05 3.49
N TYR A 96 4.50 -0.06 3.03
CA TYR A 96 3.46 -0.07 2.00
C TYR A 96 2.09 0.21 2.62
N ARG A 97 1.70 1.49 2.60
CA ARG A 97 0.43 1.99 3.14
C ARG A 97 -0.18 2.97 2.13
N PRO A 98 -0.83 2.45 1.07
CA PRO A 98 -1.45 3.31 0.07
C PRO A 98 -2.53 4.18 0.70
N GLN A 99 -2.64 5.40 0.21
CA GLN A 99 -3.64 6.38 0.61
C GLN A 99 -4.44 6.83 -0.61
N VAL A 100 -5.63 7.37 -0.35
CA VAL A 100 -6.49 7.90 -1.40
C VAL A 100 -5.83 9.14 -2.00
N SER A 101 -5.60 9.14 -3.32
CA SER A 101 -4.79 10.15 -4.01
C SER A 101 -5.52 11.45 -4.31
N PHE A 102 -6.85 11.46 -4.18
CA PHE A 102 -7.72 12.61 -4.38
C PHE A 102 -8.18 13.28 -3.07
N LEU A 103 -7.55 12.91 -1.95
CA LEU A 103 -7.73 13.53 -0.65
C LEU A 103 -6.39 14.06 -0.12
N PRO A 104 -6.39 15.02 0.81
CA PRO A 104 -5.19 15.42 1.52
C PRO A 104 -4.53 14.21 2.18
N LEU A 105 -3.22 14.07 1.98
CA LEU A 105 -2.46 12.95 2.55
C LEU A 105 -2.45 13.05 4.08
N ALA A 106 -2.64 11.91 4.73
CA ALA A 106 -2.56 11.83 6.18
C ALA A 106 -1.15 12.16 6.67
N PRO A 107 -1.00 12.92 7.77
CA PRO A 107 0.29 13.23 8.35
C PRO A 107 1.03 11.94 8.75
N ASN A 108 2.34 11.90 8.50
CA ASN A 108 3.15 10.76 8.88
C ASN A 108 3.54 10.84 10.36
N HIS A 109 2.90 10.04 11.20
CA HIS A 109 3.25 9.90 12.62
C HIS A 109 4.26 8.78 12.91
N GLY A 110 4.68 8.03 11.89
CA GLY A 110 5.57 6.88 12.03
C GLY A 110 7.06 7.24 11.90
N THR A 111 7.92 6.33 12.35
CA THR A 111 9.38 6.45 12.24
C THR A 111 9.93 6.17 10.83
N SER A 112 9.12 5.54 9.97
CA SER A 112 9.50 5.23 8.59
C SER A 112 8.61 6.00 7.60
N PRO A 113 9.17 6.51 6.48
CA PRO A 113 8.35 7.12 5.43
C PRO A 113 7.43 6.08 4.79
N ALA A 114 6.25 6.52 4.34
CA ALA A 114 5.41 5.69 3.49
C ALA A 114 6.12 5.46 2.13
N SER A 115 5.91 4.29 1.54
CA SER A 115 6.33 4.04 0.16
C SER A 115 5.70 5.09 -0.77
N PRO A 116 6.45 5.59 -1.78
CA PRO A 116 5.87 6.44 -2.80
C PRO A 116 4.66 5.77 -3.46
N GLN A 117 3.59 6.54 -3.66
CA GLN A 117 2.40 6.12 -4.39
C GLN A 117 2.25 6.93 -5.67
N MET A 118 1.51 6.41 -6.64
CA MET A 118 1.22 7.13 -7.88
C MET A 118 0.37 8.38 -7.57
N PRO A 119 0.81 9.60 -7.94
CA PRO A 119 0.03 10.80 -7.73
C PRO A 119 -1.14 10.88 -8.72
N SER A 120 -2.26 11.44 -8.27
CA SER A 120 -3.43 11.69 -9.12
C SER A 120 -3.18 12.88 -10.04
N LYS A 121 -3.41 12.70 -11.36
CA LYS A 121 -3.30 13.78 -12.33
C LYS A 121 -4.49 14.72 -12.22
N LYS A 122 -5.70 14.15 -12.13
CA LYS A 122 -6.95 14.91 -12.01
C LYS A 122 -7.01 15.75 -10.75
N TYR A 123 -6.55 15.22 -9.62
CA TYR A 123 -6.53 15.96 -8.36
C TYR A 123 -5.52 17.10 -8.40
N ALA A 124 -4.34 16.90 -9.00
CA ALA A 124 -3.36 17.96 -9.20
C ALA A 124 -3.91 19.10 -10.07
N GLU A 125 -4.66 18.78 -11.13
CA GLU A 125 -5.34 19.78 -11.96
C GLU A 125 -6.46 20.52 -11.20
N TYR A 126 -7.23 19.80 -10.38
CA TYR A 126 -8.24 20.39 -9.51
C TYR A 126 -7.64 21.42 -8.53
N LEU A 127 -6.55 21.08 -7.86
CA LEU A 127 -5.86 21.98 -6.94
C LEU A 127 -5.34 23.24 -7.65
N LYS A 128 -4.71 23.09 -8.82
CA LYS A 128 -4.23 24.24 -9.62
C LYS A 128 -5.36 25.19 -10.02
N LYS A 129 -6.55 24.65 -10.35
CA LYS A 129 -7.74 25.47 -10.65
C LYS A 129 -8.22 26.24 -9.43
N GLN A 130 -8.22 25.62 -8.25
CA GLN A 130 -8.62 26.28 -6.99
C GLN A 130 -7.65 27.41 -6.60
N GLU A 131 -6.35 27.19 -6.73
CA GLU A 131 -5.32 28.21 -6.47
C GLU A 131 -5.44 29.40 -7.43
N GLY A 132 -5.71 29.14 -8.71
CA GLY A 132 -5.92 30.20 -9.70
C GLY A 132 -7.18 31.05 -9.45
N LEU A 133 -8.26 30.43 -8.97
CA LEU A 133 -9.49 31.15 -8.60
C LEU A 133 -9.28 32.05 -7.36
N GLN A 134 -8.57 31.55 -6.35
CA GLN A 134 -8.27 32.33 -5.13
C GLN A 134 -7.32 33.51 -5.41
N GLN A 135 -6.42 33.41 -6.39
CA GLN A 135 -5.58 34.53 -6.80
C GLN A 135 -6.37 35.60 -7.59
N GLY A 136 -7.39 35.20 -8.36
CA GLY A 136 -8.28 36.12 -9.07
C GLY A 136 -9.18 36.95 -8.14
N ASP A 137 -9.75 36.33 -7.11
CA ASP A 137 -10.63 37.02 -6.15
C ASP A 137 -9.86 38.01 -5.25
N ASN A 138 -8.63 37.68 -4.87
CA ASN A 138 -7.78 38.59 -4.09
C ASN A 138 -7.28 39.79 -4.93
N ALA A 139 -7.16 39.66 -6.25
CA ALA A 139 -6.77 40.76 -7.13
C ALA A 139 -7.94 41.71 -7.47
N ALA A 140 -9.19 41.28 -7.30
CA ALA A 140 -10.39 42.11 -7.53
C ALA A 140 -10.82 42.94 -6.31
N THR A 141 -10.16 42.77 -5.16
CA THR A 141 -10.53 43.41 -3.88
C THR A 141 -9.53 44.49 -3.44
N VAL A 142 -8.64 44.95 -4.34
CA VAL A 142 -7.68 46.05 -4.11
C VAL A 142 -7.88 47.10 -5.19
#